data_AF-A0A7S2IUQ5-F1
#
_entry.id   AF-A0A7S2IUQ5-F1
#
_cell.length_a   1.000
_cell.length_b   1.000
_cell.length_c   1.000
_cell.angle_alpha   90.00
_cell.angle_beta   90.00
_cell.angle_gamma   90.00
#
_symmetry.space_group_name_H-M   'P 1'
#
loop_
_entity.id
_entity.type
_entity.pdbx_description
1 polymer ?
#
loop_
_entity_poly.entity_id
_entity_poly.type
_entity_poly.pdbx_seq_one_letter_code
_entity_poly.pdbx_strand_id
1 'polypeptide(L)'
;MKPSEEAYGLQRLFTVGHAAAAALVFLPPLPLAIALANGVDVRFWVGHIMLLPVAAAVVALALPAFGTLPRPTGGFLSGSVWVPAALIAAGSFACRLHASSVAGELQGPECFVSTERRNLYEAYAEADALYSTCLGLLAQAPGRAPPLMGVADCPQYPEASKRWGRQFEYLAALERRFPCANACYGGRRLWEDPGVLAPSCAPFAAQSLRASAAWSTVLIEYSAVVVLVNLLLHCSLLAPLVRRFEEVAF
;
A
#
# COMPACT_ATOMS: atom_id res chain seq x y z
N MET A 1 2.83 -33.00 36.93
CA MET A 1 2.73 -34.15 36.02
C MET A 1 3.45 -33.80 34.73
N LYS A 2 4.45 -34.59 34.31
CA LYS A 2 5.06 -34.41 32.98
C LYS A 2 4.00 -34.79 31.92
N PRO A 3 3.83 -34.01 30.84
CA PRO A 3 2.95 -34.41 29.74
C PRO A 3 3.43 -35.76 29.17
N SER A 4 2.51 -36.65 28.81
CA SER A 4 2.85 -37.87 28.09
C SER A 4 3.47 -37.52 26.72
N GLU A 5 4.32 -38.38 26.16
CA GLU A 5 4.89 -38.15 24.82
C GLU A 5 3.80 -37.99 23.75
N GLU A 6 2.64 -38.66 23.93
CA GLU A 6 1.46 -38.52 23.08
C GLU A 6 0.89 -37.09 23.08
N ALA A 7 0.89 -36.42 24.24
CA ALA A 7 0.42 -35.04 24.36
C ALA A 7 1.34 -34.06 23.58
N TYR A 8 2.65 -34.28 23.62
CA TYR A 8 3.61 -33.50 22.83
C TYR A 8 3.45 -33.74 21.31
N GLY A 9 3.20 -34.98 20.90
CA GLY A 9 2.93 -35.33 19.49
C GLY A 9 1.69 -34.63 18.95
N LEU A 10 0.58 -34.67 19.70
CA LEU A 10 -0.68 -33.99 19.35
C LEU A 10 -0.52 -32.47 19.30
N GLN A 11 0.17 -31.88 20.28
CA GLN A 11 0.43 -30.43 20.29
C GLN A 11 1.25 -30.01 19.06
N ARG A 12 2.27 -30.78 18.68
CA ARG A 12 3.09 -30.50 17.50
C ARG A 12 2.28 -30.60 16.21
N LEU A 13 1.47 -31.65 16.05
CA LEU A 13 0.61 -31.82 14.87
C LEU A 13 -0.36 -30.65 14.73
N PHE A 14 -0.93 -30.21 15.85
CA PHE A 14 -1.84 -29.09 15.90
C PHE A 14 -1.16 -27.77 15.52
N THR A 15 0.01 -27.46 16.08
CA THR A 15 0.76 -26.23 15.74
C THR A 15 1.14 -26.21 14.27
N VAL A 16 1.58 -27.35 13.71
CA VAL A 16 1.91 -27.47 12.28
C VAL A 16 0.66 -27.29 11.42
N GLY A 17 -0.47 -27.89 11.80
CA GLY A 17 -1.74 -27.72 11.10
C GLY A 17 -2.23 -26.28 11.12
N HIS A 18 -2.12 -25.60 12.27
CA HIS A 18 -2.48 -24.20 12.40
C HIS A 18 -1.57 -23.29 11.56
N ALA A 19 -0.26 -23.54 11.56
CA ALA A 19 0.70 -22.84 10.72
C ALA A 19 0.40 -23.02 9.23
N ALA A 20 0.11 -24.25 8.79
CA ALA A 20 -0.25 -24.55 7.42
C ALA A 20 -1.56 -23.85 7.00
N ALA A 21 -2.56 -23.84 7.87
CA ALA A 21 -3.82 -23.12 7.63
C ALA A 21 -3.61 -21.60 7.55
N ALA A 22 -2.85 -21.02 8.47
CA ALA A 22 -2.51 -19.60 8.45
C ALA A 22 -1.72 -19.23 7.17
N ALA A 23 -0.76 -20.06 6.76
CA ALA A 23 -0.03 -19.87 5.51
C ALA A 23 -0.97 -19.93 4.29
N LEU A 24 -1.86 -20.92 4.22
CA LEU A 24 -2.81 -21.07 3.12
C LEU A 24 -3.75 -19.85 2.98
N VAL A 25 -4.13 -19.24 4.10
CA VAL A 25 -5.07 -18.11 4.14
C VAL A 25 -4.38 -16.76 3.97
N PHE A 26 -3.22 -16.53 4.59
CA PHE A 26 -2.63 -15.18 4.65
C PHE A 26 -1.44 -14.98 3.71
N LEU A 27 -0.84 -16.04 3.18
CA LEU A 27 0.22 -15.91 2.18
C LEU A 27 -0.31 -15.38 0.83
N PRO A 28 -1.46 -15.82 0.29
CA PRO A 28 -1.97 -15.30 -0.99
C PRO A 28 -2.28 -13.78 -1.02
N PRO A 29 -2.96 -13.18 -0.04
CA PRO A 29 -3.25 -11.75 -0.07
C PRO A 29 -2.05 -10.86 0.29
N LEU A 30 -0.99 -11.42 0.92
CA LEU A 30 0.14 -10.65 1.42
C LEU A 30 0.91 -9.89 0.32
N PRO A 31 1.32 -10.50 -0.82
CA PRO A 31 1.97 -9.78 -1.90
C PRO A 31 1.14 -8.62 -2.45
N LEU A 32 -0.18 -8.80 -2.54
CA LEU A 32 -1.09 -7.76 -3.02
C LEU A 32 -1.18 -6.60 -2.02
N ALA A 33 -1.28 -6.89 -0.72
CA ALA A 33 -1.25 -5.87 0.32
C ALA A 33 0.09 -5.11 0.35
N ILE A 34 1.22 -5.80 0.17
CA ILE A 34 2.55 -5.18 0.06
C ILE A 34 2.66 -4.30 -1.18
N ALA A 35 2.19 -4.76 -2.33
CA ALA A 35 2.20 -3.98 -3.58
C ALA A 35 1.38 -2.69 -3.43
N LEU A 36 0.20 -2.77 -2.81
CA LEU A 36 -0.63 -1.60 -2.51
C LEU A 36 0.04 -0.66 -1.49
N ALA A 37 0.63 -1.20 -0.42
CA ALA A 37 1.34 -0.41 0.58
C ALA A 37 2.57 0.33 0.03
N ASN A 38 3.24 -0.25 -0.97
CA ASN A 38 4.37 0.36 -1.65
C ASN A 38 3.98 1.20 -2.88
N GLY A 39 2.72 1.22 -3.27
CA GLY A 39 2.25 2.05 -4.39
C GLY A 39 2.51 3.52 -4.12
N VAL A 40 3.23 4.20 -5.02
CA VAL A 40 3.59 5.62 -4.86
C VAL A 40 2.34 6.49 -4.77
N ASP A 41 1.34 6.23 -5.62
CA ASP A 41 0.07 6.98 -5.62
C ASP A 41 -0.74 6.73 -4.35
N VAL A 42 -0.81 5.47 -3.89
CA VAL A 42 -1.49 5.11 -2.65
C VAL A 42 -0.80 5.80 -1.46
N ARG A 43 0.53 5.72 -1.36
CA ARG A 43 1.29 6.38 -0.28
C ARG A 43 1.14 7.88 -0.28
N PHE A 44 1.14 8.52 -1.46
CA PHE A 44 1.00 9.96 -1.56
C PHE A 44 -0.41 10.43 -1.20
N TRP A 45 -1.46 9.78 -1.71
CA TRP A 45 -2.85 10.26 -1.57
C TRP A 45 -3.61 9.65 -0.39
N VAL A 46 -3.45 8.35 -0.17
CA VAL A 46 -4.16 7.57 0.87
C VAL A 46 -3.32 7.49 2.15
N GLY A 47 -1.99 7.63 2.04
CA GLY A 47 -1.07 7.54 3.16
C GLY A 47 -0.68 6.09 3.47
N HIS A 48 -0.52 5.79 4.76
CA HIS A 48 0.05 4.51 5.23
C HIS A 48 -0.99 3.48 5.68
N ILE A 49 -2.27 3.65 5.30
CA ILE A 49 -3.37 2.78 5.73
C ILE A 49 -3.11 1.30 5.37
N MET A 50 -2.49 1.05 4.22
CA MET A 50 -2.18 -0.31 3.75
C MET A 50 -1.09 -1.03 4.57
N LEU A 51 -0.39 -0.35 5.48
CA LEU A 51 0.49 -1.02 6.44
C LEU A 51 -0.30 -1.89 7.44
N LEU A 52 -1.56 -1.54 7.73
CA LEU A 52 -2.40 -2.31 8.65
C LEU A 52 -2.72 -3.73 8.12
N PRO A 53 -3.24 -3.90 6.88
CA PRO A 53 -3.39 -5.22 6.27
C PRO A 53 -2.09 -6.04 6.20
N VAL A 54 -0.96 -5.39 5.90
CA VAL A 54 0.36 -6.06 5.85
C VAL A 54 0.74 -6.56 7.24
N ALA A 55 0.65 -5.70 8.26
CA ALA A 55 0.95 -6.07 9.64
C ALA A 55 0.03 -7.19 10.14
N ALA A 56 -1.27 -7.12 9.83
CA ALA A 56 -2.24 -8.15 10.19
C ALA A 56 -1.87 -9.52 9.59
N ALA A 57 -1.53 -9.58 8.29
CA ALA A 57 -1.11 -10.82 7.63
C ALA A 57 0.20 -11.36 8.21
N VAL A 58 1.20 -10.51 8.46
CA VAL A 58 2.48 -10.93 9.06
C VAL A 58 2.29 -11.48 10.47
N VAL A 59 1.51 -10.80 11.31
CA VAL A 59 1.19 -11.26 12.66
C VAL A 59 0.45 -12.60 12.62
N ALA A 60 -0.51 -12.77 11.71
CA ALA A 60 -1.23 -14.03 11.54
C ALA A 60 -0.32 -15.20 11.15
N LEU A 61 0.66 -14.95 10.26
CA LEU A 61 1.64 -15.95 9.84
C LEU A 61 2.66 -16.28 10.94
N ALA A 62 2.99 -15.31 11.78
CA ALA A 62 3.97 -15.49 12.85
C ALA A 62 3.38 -16.13 14.11
N LEU A 63 2.09 -15.93 14.37
CA LEU A 63 1.41 -16.41 15.58
C LEU A 63 1.61 -17.92 15.84
N PRO A 64 1.51 -18.83 14.85
CA PRO A 64 1.73 -20.27 15.05
C PRO A 64 3.19 -20.61 15.41
N ALA A 65 4.16 -19.81 14.94
CA ALA A 65 5.59 -20.02 15.24
C ALA A 65 5.93 -19.68 16.69
N PHE A 66 5.17 -18.78 17.31
CA PHE A 66 5.30 -18.45 18.73
C PHE A 66 4.46 -19.35 19.64
N GLY A 67 3.99 -20.50 19.15
CA GLY A 67 3.06 -21.44 19.77
C GLY A 67 3.56 -22.12 21.06
N THR A 68 3.79 -21.34 22.11
CA THR A 68 4.06 -21.77 23.48
C THR A 68 2.78 -21.97 24.31
N LEU A 69 1.60 -21.80 23.70
CA LEU A 69 0.33 -21.94 24.41
C LEU A 69 0.03 -23.42 24.72
N PRO A 70 -0.03 -23.81 26.01
CA PRO A 70 -0.19 -25.20 26.41
C PRO A 70 -1.61 -25.74 26.21
N ARG A 71 -2.59 -24.89 25.86
CA ARG A 71 -3.99 -25.28 25.64
C ARG A 71 -4.62 -24.48 24.49
N PRO A 72 -4.75 -25.06 23.29
CA PRO A 72 -5.46 -24.41 22.21
C PRO A 72 -6.97 -24.41 22.51
N THR A 73 -7.54 -23.22 22.72
CA THR A 73 -9.00 -23.07 22.79
C THR A 73 -9.55 -22.85 21.39
N GLY A 74 -10.76 -23.36 21.11
CA GLY A 74 -11.43 -23.12 19.82
C GLY A 74 -11.63 -21.63 19.51
N GLY A 75 -11.79 -20.82 20.56
CA GLY A 75 -11.84 -19.36 20.45
C GLY A 75 -10.52 -18.74 20.00
N PHE A 76 -9.37 -19.21 20.52
CA PHE A 76 -8.06 -18.75 20.09
C PHE A 76 -7.79 -19.06 18.61
N LEU A 77 -8.11 -20.27 18.17
CA LEU A 77 -7.94 -20.69 16.77
C LEU A 77 -8.82 -19.90 15.80
N SER A 78 -10.08 -19.70 16.17
CA SER A 78 -11.00 -18.92 15.34
C SER A 78 -10.56 -17.44 15.32
N GLY A 79 -10.17 -16.91 16.49
CA GLY A 79 -9.72 -15.54 16.65
C GLY A 79 -8.45 -15.22 15.87
N SER A 80 -7.49 -16.15 15.80
CA SER A 80 -6.24 -15.96 15.06
C SER A 80 -6.42 -15.89 13.55
N VAL A 81 -7.56 -16.35 13.02
CA VAL A 81 -7.94 -16.18 11.61
C VAL A 81 -8.90 -15.00 11.42
N TRP A 82 -9.91 -14.89 12.28
CA TRP A 82 -10.95 -13.87 12.14
C TRP A 82 -10.43 -12.44 12.36
N VAL A 83 -9.60 -12.23 13.38
CA VAL A 83 -9.09 -10.88 13.71
C VAL A 83 -8.21 -10.33 12.58
N PRO A 84 -7.19 -11.05 12.06
CA PRO A 84 -6.40 -10.54 10.94
C PRO A 84 -7.20 -10.35 9.66
N ALA A 85 -8.16 -11.25 9.37
CA ALA A 85 -9.02 -11.10 8.20
C ALA A 85 -9.90 -9.84 8.28
N ALA A 86 -10.45 -9.53 9.45
CA ALA A 86 -11.22 -8.30 9.68
C ALA A 86 -10.36 -7.04 9.53
N LEU A 87 -9.12 -7.06 10.03
CA LEU A 87 -8.18 -5.93 9.88
C LEU A 87 -7.77 -5.72 8.41
N ILE A 88 -7.53 -6.79 7.65
CA ILE A 88 -7.26 -6.71 6.21
C ILE A 88 -8.47 -6.12 5.47
N ALA A 89 -9.68 -6.58 5.78
CA ALA A 89 -10.91 -6.06 5.17
C ALA A 89 -11.10 -4.56 5.48
N ALA A 90 -10.95 -4.17 6.74
CA ALA A 90 -11.12 -2.77 7.17
C ALA A 90 -10.10 -1.83 6.52
N GLY A 91 -8.81 -2.20 6.53
CA GLY A 91 -7.76 -1.39 5.89
C GLY A 91 -7.93 -1.29 4.38
N SER A 92 -8.32 -2.39 3.73
CA SER A 92 -8.58 -2.42 2.28
C SER A 92 -9.81 -1.60 1.91
N PHE A 93 -10.87 -1.64 2.72
CA PHE A 93 -12.07 -0.82 2.54
C PHE A 93 -11.77 0.67 2.65
N ALA A 94 -11.03 1.09 3.67
CA ALA A 94 -10.59 2.47 3.81
C ALA A 94 -9.74 2.92 2.62
N CYS A 95 -8.77 2.10 2.20
CA CYS A 95 -7.96 2.39 1.00
C CYS A 95 -8.82 2.55 -0.26
N ARG A 96 -9.79 1.65 -0.48
CA ARG A 96 -10.72 1.72 -1.61
C ARG A 96 -11.50 3.03 -1.63
N LEU A 97 -12.07 3.45 -0.50
CA LEU A 97 -12.86 4.69 -0.40
C LEU A 97 -12.02 5.93 -0.69
N HIS A 98 -10.84 6.04 -0.09
CA HIS A 98 -9.96 7.18 -0.32
C HIS A 98 -9.42 7.21 -1.75
N ALA A 99 -8.95 6.07 -2.27
CA ALA A 99 -8.42 5.99 -3.63
C ALA A 99 -9.49 6.31 -4.68
N SER A 100 -10.73 5.84 -4.51
CA SER A 100 -11.82 6.16 -5.45
C SER A 100 -12.24 7.63 -5.39
N SER A 101 -12.30 8.22 -4.19
CA SER A 101 -12.60 9.66 -4.01
C SER A 101 -11.57 10.52 -4.73
N VAL A 102 -10.28 10.30 -4.43
CA VAL A 102 -9.18 11.07 -5.02
C VAL A 102 -9.11 10.84 -6.54
N ALA A 103 -9.32 9.62 -7.02
CA ALA A 103 -9.37 9.36 -8.46
C ALA A 103 -10.51 10.13 -9.14
N GLY A 104 -11.65 10.33 -8.48
CA GLY A 104 -12.74 11.18 -8.96
C GLY A 104 -12.32 12.65 -9.02
N GLU A 105 -11.70 13.16 -7.96
CA GLU A 105 -11.22 14.55 -7.89
C GLU A 105 -10.16 14.88 -8.94
N LEU A 106 -9.22 13.96 -9.18
CA LEU A 106 -8.16 14.14 -10.18
C LEU A 106 -8.71 14.21 -11.61
N GLN A 107 -9.86 13.62 -11.87
CA GLN A 107 -10.51 13.69 -13.18
C GLN A 107 -11.40 14.91 -13.36
N GLY A 108 -11.70 15.61 -12.27
CA GLY A 108 -12.41 16.87 -12.34
C GLY A 108 -11.63 17.92 -13.14
N PRO A 109 -12.34 18.80 -13.87
CA PRO A 109 -11.71 19.92 -14.58
C PRO A 109 -11.10 20.95 -13.63
N GLU A 110 -11.61 21.01 -12.39
CA GLU A 110 -11.22 21.98 -11.39
C GLU A 110 -9.90 21.62 -10.71
N CYS A 111 -8.82 22.32 -11.04
CA CYS A 111 -7.49 22.12 -10.45
C CYS A 111 -7.42 22.52 -8.97
N PHE A 112 -8.12 23.58 -8.59
CA PHE A 112 -7.88 24.30 -7.34
C PHE A 112 -8.83 23.91 -6.20
N VAL A 113 -9.78 22.99 -6.42
CA VAL A 113 -10.73 22.57 -5.38
C VAL A 113 -10.04 21.72 -4.31
N SER A 114 -9.14 20.82 -4.72
CA SER A 114 -8.35 19.98 -3.81
C SER A 114 -7.07 20.69 -3.41
N THR A 115 -6.81 20.79 -2.10
CA THR A 115 -5.61 21.40 -1.52
C THR A 115 -4.34 20.70 -2.00
N GLU A 116 -4.32 19.37 -2.01
CA GLU A 116 -3.20 18.56 -2.44
C GLU A 116 -2.89 18.74 -3.92
N ARG A 117 -3.94 18.79 -4.76
CA ARG A 117 -3.78 19.01 -6.20
C ARG A 117 -3.26 20.43 -6.50
N ARG A 118 -3.76 21.44 -5.77
CA ARG A 118 -3.24 22.81 -5.83
C ARG A 118 -1.76 22.87 -5.44
N ASN A 119 -1.39 22.23 -4.35
CA ASN A 119 0.00 22.18 -3.88
C ASN A 119 0.92 21.53 -4.92
N LEU A 120 0.46 20.49 -5.63
CA LEU A 120 1.23 19.88 -6.72
C LEU A 120 1.40 20.83 -7.91
N TYR A 121 0.38 21.61 -8.25
CA TYR A 121 0.48 22.62 -9.30
C TYR A 121 1.45 23.74 -8.93
N GLU A 122 1.37 24.28 -7.71
CA GLU A 122 2.27 25.32 -7.21
C GLU A 122 3.72 24.82 -7.13
N ALA A 123 3.93 23.62 -6.62
CA ALA A 123 5.24 22.97 -6.61
C ALA A 123 5.81 22.82 -8.03
N TYR A 124 5.00 22.34 -8.97
CA TYR A 124 5.43 22.23 -10.36
C TYR A 124 5.78 23.60 -10.95
N ALA A 125 4.96 24.64 -10.71
CA ALA A 125 5.24 25.99 -11.21
C ALA A 125 6.55 26.57 -10.65
N GLU A 126 6.85 26.31 -9.38
CA GLU A 126 8.12 26.70 -8.77
C GLU A 126 9.31 25.95 -9.40
N ALA A 127 9.19 24.62 -9.57
CA ALA A 127 10.20 23.81 -10.25
C ALA A 127 10.42 24.26 -11.70
N ASP A 128 9.34 24.62 -12.40
CA ASP A 128 9.40 25.12 -13.78
C ASP A 128 10.13 26.47 -13.87
N ALA A 129 9.88 27.39 -12.94
CA ALA A 129 10.58 28.67 -12.85
C ALA A 129 12.07 28.48 -12.56
N LEU A 130 12.42 27.54 -11.68
CA LEU A 130 13.82 27.17 -11.40
C LEU A 130 14.51 26.61 -12.64
N TYR A 131 13.84 25.70 -13.34
CA TYR A 131 14.36 25.10 -14.57
C TYR A 131 14.59 26.15 -15.67
N SER A 132 13.64 27.06 -15.88
CA SER A 132 13.80 28.21 -16.80
C SER A 132 15.01 29.08 -16.45
N THR A 133 15.15 29.44 -15.16
CA THR A 133 16.23 30.30 -14.69
C THR A 133 17.59 29.63 -14.89
N CYS A 134 17.66 28.36 -14.55
CA CYS A 134 18.84 27.51 -14.69
C CYS A 134 19.28 27.36 -16.15
N LEU A 135 18.35 27.11 -17.07
CA LEU A 135 18.62 27.10 -18.51
C LEU A 135 19.13 28.46 -19.02
N GLY A 136 18.53 29.56 -18.55
CA GLY A 136 18.95 30.92 -18.91
C GLY A 136 20.40 31.22 -18.50
N LEU A 137 20.81 30.78 -17.31
CA LEU A 137 22.19 30.91 -16.83
C LEU A 137 23.17 30.06 -17.63
N LEU A 138 22.80 28.82 -17.98
CA LEU A 138 23.64 27.93 -18.79
C LEU A 138 23.84 28.46 -20.20
N ALA A 139 22.82 29.09 -20.79
CA ALA A 139 22.91 29.70 -22.13
C ALA A 139 23.91 30.89 -22.19
N GLN A 140 24.19 31.53 -21.05
CA GLN A 140 25.11 32.67 -20.95
C GLN A 140 26.54 32.26 -20.57
N ALA A 141 26.78 31.00 -20.18
CA ALA A 141 28.08 30.53 -19.75
C ALA A 141 29.05 30.41 -20.95
N PRO A 142 30.26 30.99 -20.90
CA PRO A 142 31.23 30.86 -21.97
C PRO A 142 31.78 29.43 -22.01
N GLY A 143 31.34 28.64 -23.00
CA GLY A 143 31.81 27.27 -23.23
C GLY A 143 30.67 26.31 -23.64
N ARG A 144 30.99 25.02 -23.79
CA ARG A 144 29.98 23.96 -23.93
C ARG A 144 29.44 23.65 -22.53
N ALA A 145 28.32 24.28 -22.16
CA ALA A 145 27.61 23.92 -20.94
C ALA A 145 27.24 22.42 -20.98
N PRO A 146 27.41 21.67 -19.87
CA PRO A 146 26.93 20.29 -19.82
C PRO A 146 25.42 20.26 -20.04
N PRO A 147 24.88 19.21 -20.71
CA PRO A 147 23.44 19.07 -20.87
C PRO A 147 22.80 18.94 -19.49
N LEU A 148 21.78 19.76 -19.22
CA LEU A 148 21.00 19.69 -17.99
C LEU A 148 20.15 18.41 -18.05
N MET A 149 20.37 17.47 -17.12
CA MET A 149 19.66 16.18 -17.11
C MET A 149 18.29 16.29 -16.44
N GLY A 150 18.10 17.29 -15.57
CA GLY A 150 16.78 17.66 -15.04
C GLY A 150 16.83 18.87 -14.11
N VAL A 151 15.67 19.28 -13.61
CA VAL A 151 15.54 20.38 -12.64
C VAL A 151 16.28 20.08 -11.32
N ALA A 152 16.47 18.80 -11.00
CA ALA A 152 17.20 18.37 -9.80
C ALA A 152 18.69 18.78 -9.80
N ASP A 153 19.28 19.02 -10.98
CA ASP A 153 20.68 19.44 -11.12
C ASP A 153 20.88 20.95 -10.90
N CYS A 154 19.78 21.71 -10.81
CA CYS A 154 19.86 23.16 -10.68
C CYS A 154 20.29 23.57 -9.26
N PRO A 155 21.21 24.55 -9.08
CA PRO A 155 21.77 24.90 -7.78
C PRO A 155 20.75 25.32 -6.71
N GLN A 156 19.60 25.85 -7.12
CA GLN A 156 18.53 26.32 -6.24
C GLN A 156 17.52 25.22 -5.87
N TYR A 157 17.57 24.06 -6.53
CA TYR A 157 16.65 22.95 -6.30
C TYR A 157 16.64 22.43 -4.84
N PRO A 158 17.79 22.28 -4.14
CA PRO A 158 17.78 21.83 -2.76
C PRO A 158 17.00 22.75 -1.81
N GLU A 159 17.00 24.06 -2.05
CA GLU A 159 16.26 25.01 -1.23
C GLU A 159 14.76 24.90 -1.46
N ALA A 160 14.32 24.84 -2.72
CA ALA A 160 12.91 24.62 -3.05
C ALA A 160 12.40 23.25 -2.59
N SER A 161 13.26 22.23 -2.64
CA SER A 161 12.96 20.88 -2.14
C SER A 161 12.71 20.84 -0.62
N LYS A 162 13.30 21.76 0.17
CA LYS A 162 12.95 21.86 1.60
C LYS A 162 11.48 22.23 1.81
N ARG A 163 10.92 23.04 0.91
CA ARG A 163 9.52 23.48 0.96
C ARG A 163 8.56 22.47 0.30
N TRP A 164 8.95 21.94 -0.85
CA TRP A 164 8.08 21.14 -1.72
C TRP A 164 8.51 19.67 -1.86
N GLY A 165 9.39 19.16 -1.00
CA GLY A 165 10.05 17.86 -1.18
C GLY A 165 9.09 16.71 -1.47
N ARG A 166 8.01 16.57 -0.69
CA ARG A 166 6.99 15.53 -0.91
C ARG A 166 6.32 15.66 -2.29
N GLN A 167 6.03 16.87 -2.73
CA GLN A 167 5.42 17.16 -4.03
C GLN A 167 6.40 16.92 -5.17
N PHE A 168 7.65 17.36 -5.03
CA PHE A 168 8.71 17.15 -6.02
C PHE A 168 9.01 15.66 -6.21
N GLU A 169 9.15 14.90 -5.13
CA GLU A 169 9.33 13.45 -5.18
C GLU A 169 8.17 12.76 -5.90
N TYR A 170 6.93 13.18 -5.61
CA TYR A 170 5.75 12.62 -6.26
C TYR A 170 5.67 12.97 -7.75
N LEU A 171 5.91 14.24 -8.11
CA LEU A 171 5.93 14.69 -9.51
C LEU A 171 7.03 13.99 -10.31
N ALA A 172 8.25 13.92 -9.77
CA ALA A 172 9.35 13.17 -10.39
C ALA A 172 8.99 11.69 -10.58
N ALA A 173 8.36 11.06 -9.59
CA ALA A 173 7.90 9.68 -9.70
C ALA A 173 6.75 9.49 -10.69
N LEU A 174 5.93 10.51 -10.95
CA LEU A 174 4.92 10.49 -12.00
C LEU A 174 5.58 10.60 -13.38
N GLU A 175 6.47 11.57 -13.58
CA GLU A 175 7.19 11.75 -14.86
C GLU A 175 8.05 10.54 -15.23
N ARG A 176 8.58 9.81 -14.24
CA ARG A 176 9.34 8.58 -14.50
C ARG A 176 8.46 7.42 -14.96
N ARG A 177 7.22 7.34 -14.47
CA ARG A 177 6.30 6.23 -14.77
C ARG A 177 5.45 6.50 -16.01
N PHE A 178 5.21 7.77 -16.32
CA PHE A 178 4.27 8.18 -17.36
C PHE A 178 4.85 9.34 -18.18
N PRO A 179 4.57 9.40 -19.50
CA PRO A 179 4.97 10.53 -20.35
C PRO A 179 4.02 11.72 -20.12
N CYS A 180 4.03 12.28 -18.92
CA CYS A 180 3.18 13.39 -18.49
C CYS A 180 4.04 14.46 -17.78
N ALA A 181 3.48 15.65 -17.57
CA ALA A 181 4.06 16.71 -16.77
C ALA A 181 2.96 17.46 -16.01
N ASN A 182 3.29 18.05 -14.86
CA ASN A 182 2.36 18.83 -14.03
C ASN A 182 1.14 18.02 -13.52
N ALA A 183 0.52 18.46 -12.44
CA ALA A 183 -0.71 17.83 -11.93
C ALA A 183 -1.96 18.28 -12.69
N CYS A 184 -2.06 19.55 -13.10
CA CYS A 184 -3.34 20.09 -13.57
C CYS A 184 -3.45 20.25 -15.07
N TYR A 185 -2.47 20.89 -15.69
CA TYR A 185 -2.46 21.23 -17.11
C TYR A 185 -1.28 20.56 -17.80
N GLY A 186 -1.25 20.59 -19.13
CA GLY A 186 -0.03 20.22 -19.84
C GLY A 186 1.11 21.16 -19.49
N GLY A 187 2.33 20.67 -19.61
CA GLY A 187 3.55 21.41 -19.31
C GLY A 187 4.74 20.75 -19.95
N ARG A 188 5.95 21.22 -19.63
CA ARG A 188 7.18 20.52 -20.00
C ARG A 188 7.62 19.59 -18.87
N ARG A 189 8.17 18.44 -19.21
CA ARG A 189 8.77 17.55 -18.22
C ARG A 189 9.99 18.22 -17.61
N LEU A 190 10.21 18.02 -16.32
CA LEU A 190 11.27 18.69 -15.56
C LEU A 190 12.30 17.72 -14.99
N TRP A 191 11.88 16.50 -14.66
CA TRP A 191 12.74 15.49 -14.05
C TRP A 191 13.19 14.42 -15.03
N GLU A 192 12.36 14.06 -15.99
CA GLU A 192 12.63 12.97 -16.94
C GLU A 192 12.40 13.48 -18.38
N ASP A 193 13.40 13.36 -19.26
CA ASP A 193 13.43 14.01 -20.59
C ASP A 193 13.08 15.51 -20.53
N PRO A 194 13.90 16.32 -19.81
CA PRO A 194 13.51 17.66 -19.43
C PRO A 194 13.34 18.58 -20.65
N GLY A 195 12.31 19.43 -20.62
CA GLY A 195 11.96 20.36 -21.69
C GLY A 195 10.96 19.81 -22.72
N VAL A 196 10.70 18.49 -22.75
CA VAL A 196 9.70 17.89 -23.63
C VAL A 196 8.29 18.24 -23.14
N LEU A 197 7.44 18.76 -24.03
CA LEU A 197 6.04 19.03 -23.73
C LEU A 197 5.25 17.73 -23.55
N ALA A 198 4.43 17.67 -22.50
CA ALA A 198 3.65 16.51 -22.13
C ALA A 198 2.27 16.91 -21.56
N PRO A 199 1.25 16.03 -21.66
CA PRO A 199 -0.07 16.25 -21.05
C PRO A 199 -0.01 16.19 -19.51
N SER A 200 -1.11 16.56 -18.85
CA SER A 200 -1.18 16.52 -17.38
C SER A 200 -1.05 15.10 -16.81
N CYS A 201 -0.45 14.97 -15.63
CA CYS A 201 -0.28 13.70 -14.94
C CYS A 201 -1.53 13.24 -14.16
N ALA A 202 -2.49 14.13 -13.86
CA ALA A 202 -3.72 13.79 -13.14
C ALA A 202 -4.49 12.58 -13.68
N PRO A 203 -4.77 12.44 -15.00
CA PRO A 203 -5.50 11.28 -15.51
C PRO A 203 -4.74 9.96 -15.31
N PHE A 204 -3.41 9.97 -15.42
CA PHE A 204 -2.57 8.79 -15.19
C PHE A 204 -2.56 8.39 -13.71
N ALA A 205 -2.40 9.36 -12.82
CA ALA A 205 -2.50 9.14 -11.37
C ALA A 205 -3.89 8.63 -10.95
N ALA A 206 -4.96 9.20 -11.52
CA ALA A 206 -6.33 8.74 -11.29
C ALA A 206 -6.55 7.29 -11.74
N GLN A 207 -6.02 6.91 -12.90
CA GLN A 207 -6.11 5.53 -13.39
C GLN A 207 -5.34 4.56 -12.50
N SER A 208 -4.15 4.95 -12.02
CA SER A 208 -3.36 4.18 -11.06
C SER A 208 -4.15 3.95 -9.76
N LEU A 209 -4.75 5.00 -9.20
CA LEU A 209 -5.58 4.91 -7.98
C LEU A 209 -6.82 4.04 -8.16
N ARG A 210 -7.44 4.04 -9.35
CA ARG A 210 -8.54 3.12 -9.67
C ARG A 210 -8.11 1.67 -9.68
N ALA A 211 -6.95 1.39 -10.28
CA ALA A 211 -6.37 0.06 -10.22
C ALA A 211 -6.14 -0.34 -8.76
N SER A 212 -5.56 0.55 -7.93
CA SER A 212 -5.41 0.30 -6.49
C SER A 212 -6.74 0.04 -5.77
N ALA A 213 -7.79 0.80 -6.07
CA ALA A 213 -9.12 0.58 -5.50
C ALA A 213 -9.74 -0.76 -5.93
N ALA A 214 -9.51 -1.20 -7.16
CA ALA A 214 -9.93 -2.52 -7.64
C ALA A 214 -9.18 -3.64 -6.91
N TRP A 215 -7.86 -3.53 -6.76
CA TRP A 215 -7.06 -4.47 -5.96
C TRP A 215 -7.48 -4.51 -4.49
N SER A 216 -7.81 -3.36 -3.89
CA SER A 216 -8.38 -3.31 -2.55
C SER A 216 -9.74 -4.01 -2.48
N THR A 217 -10.54 -3.98 -3.54
CA THR A 217 -11.83 -4.71 -3.60
C THR A 217 -11.61 -6.21 -3.56
N VAL A 218 -10.62 -6.73 -4.31
CA VAL A 218 -10.23 -8.15 -4.25
C VAL A 218 -9.83 -8.57 -2.84
N LEU A 219 -9.09 -7.74 -2.10
CA LEU A 219 -8.73 -8.03 -0.70
C LEU A 219 -9.94 -8.07 0.22
N ILE A 220 -10.91 -7.16 0.05
CA ILE A 220 -12.15 -7.15 0.84
C ILE A 220 -12.96 -8.42 0.59
N GLU A 221 -13.15 -8.79 -0.68
CA GLU A 221 -13.89 -9.99 -1.08
C GLU A 221 -13.19 -11.26 -0.56
N TYR A 222 -11.87 -11.33 -0.71
CA TYR A 222 -11.07 -12.42 -0.17
C TYR A 222 -11.24 -12.56 1.34
N SER A 223 -11.10 -11.46 2.09
CA SER A 223 -11.28 -11.46 3.55
C SER A 223 -12.71 -11.85 3.96
N ALA A 224 -13.73 -11.43 3.21
CA ALA A 224 -15.12 -11.83 3.48
C ALA A 224 -15.32 -13.34 3.30
N VAL A 225 -14.75 -13.94 2.24
CA VAL A 225 -14.78 -15.39 2.01
C VAL A 225 -14.05 -16.14 3.13
N VAL A 226 -12.86 -15.67 3.53
CA VAL A 226 -12.09 -16.27 4.64
C VAL A 226 -12.90 -16.25 5.95
N VAL A 227 -13.52 -15.12 6.28
CA VAL A 227 -14.36 -14.99 7.48
C VAL A 227 -15.54 -15.96 7.43
N LEU A 228 -16.24 -16.05 6.28
CA LEU A 228 -17.38 -16.93 6.11
C LEU A 228 -16.98 -18.41 6.23
N VAL A 229 -15.91 -18.82 5.54
CA VAL A 229 -15.41 -20.19 5.60
C VAL A 229 -14.93 -20.54 7.02
N ASN A 230 -14.22 -19.64 7.69
CA ASN A 230 -13.78 -19.85 9.08
C ASN A 230 -14.98 -19.98 10.03
N LEU A 231 -16.03 -19.17 9.86
CA LEU A 231 -17.27 -19.30 10.65
C LEU A 231 -17.92 -20.67 10.45
N LEU A 232 -18.03 -21.14 9.20
CA LEU A 232 -18.59 -22.45 8.89
C LEU A 232 -17.76 -23.57 9.50
N LEU A 233 -16.43 -23.54 9.31
CA LEU A 233 -15.51 -24.51 9.91
C LEU A 233 -15.55 -24.50 11.43
N HIS A 234 -15.71 -23.32 12.04
CA HIS A 234 -15.85 -23.20 13.48
C HIS A 234 -17.09 -23.92 13.99
N CYS A 235 -18.24 -23.68 13.36
CA CYS A 235 -19.51 -24.30 13.73
C CYS A 235 -19.55 -25.81 13.43
N SER A 236 -18.98 -26.26 12.30
CA SER A 236 -19.13 -27.65 11.84
C SER A 236 -18.03 -28.60 12.33
N LEU A 237 -16.79 -28.14 12.44
CA LEU A 237 -15.62 -28.99 12.72
C LEU A 237 -14.92 -28.66 14.04
N LEU A 238 -14.57 -27.39 14.27
CA LEU A 238 -13.77 -27.02 15.44
C LEU A 238 -14.55 -27.17 16.75
N ALA A 239 -15.82 -26.75 16.79
CA ALA A 239 -16.65 -26.91 17.98
C ALA A 239 -16.76 -28.37 18.46
N PRO A 240 -17.10 -29.37 17.61
CA PRO A 240 -17.14 -30.76 18.06
C PRO A 240 -15.76 -31.36 18.35
N LEU A 241 -14.72 -30.98 17.61
CA LEU A 241 -13.34 -31.45 17.87
C LEU A 241 -12.79 -30.94 19.21
N VAL A 242 -13.03 -29.68 19.55
CA VAL A 242 -12.58 -29.10 20.82
C VAL A 242 -13.32 -29.77 21.99
N ARG A 243 -14.64 -29.99 21.88
CA ARG A 243 -15.40 -30.74 22.91
C ARG A 243 -14.83 -32.14 23.13
N ARG A 244 -14.56 -32.87 22.05
CA ARG A 244 -13.92 -34.20 22.11
C ARG A 244 -12.52 -34.16 22.75
N PHE A 245 -11.73 -33.13 22.45
CA PHE A 245 -10.40 -32.98 23.04
C PHE A 245 -10.47 -32.68 24.53
N GLU A 246 -11.41 -31.83 24.96
CA GLU A 246 -11.67 -31.56 26.38
C GLU A 246 -12.12 -32.82 27.14
N GLU A 247 -12.95 -33.67 26.53
CA GLU A 247 -13.38 -34.97 27.11
C GLU A 247 -12.27 -36.00 27.27
N VAL A 248 -11.23 -35.96 26.43
CA VAL A 248 -10.13 -36.94 26.45
C VAL A 248 -8.94 -36.46 27.30
N ALA A 249 -8.74 -35.15 27.38
CA ALA A 249 -7.62 -34.55 28.11
C ALA A 249 -7.88 -34.35 29.61
N PHE A 250 -9.14 -34.43 30.07
CA PHE A 250 -9.57 -34.20 31.45
C PHE A 250 -10.58 -35.24 31.92
#